data_AF-A0A6V8KE98-F1
#
_entry.id   AF-A0A6V8KE98-F1
#
_cell.length_a   1.000
_cell.length_b   1.000
_cell.length_c   1.000
_cell.angle_alpha   90.00
_cell.angle_beta   90.00
_cell.angle_gamma   90.00
#
_symmetry.space_group_name_H-M   'P 1'
#
loop_
_entity.id
_entity.type
_entity.pdbx_description
1 polymer ?
#
loop_
_entity_poly.entity_id
_entity_poly.type
_entity_poly.pdbx_seq_one_letter_code
_entity_poly.pdbx_strand_id
1 'polypeptide(L)' 'MIRLEVNQVYGLSGADVTGVDIVLANGLRVTATVYGGVWGAWWPSDRGSPAGSRLELRTATTTRTVDPAAHQLRIE' A
#
# COMPACT_ATOMS: atom_id res chain seq x y z
N MET A 1 24.29 -17.30 3.82
CA MET A 1 23.59 -16.07 4.26
C MET A 1 22.41 -15.88 3.31
N ILE A 2 21.16 -15.96 3.78
CA ILE A 2 19.98 -15.72 2.94
C ILE A 2 19.74 -14.21 2.93
N ARG A 3 19.78 -13.57 1.76
CA ARG A 3 19.40 -12.17 1.60
C ARG A 3 17.89 -12.12 1.40
N LEU A 4 17.17 -11.49 2.33
CA LEU A 4 15.75 -11.21 2.14
C LEU A 4 15.61 -9.88 1.41
N GLU A 5 15.16 -9.93 0.17
CA GLU A 5 14.77 -8.74 -0.59
C GLU A 5 13.29 -8.47 -0.36
N VAL A 6 12.96 -7.24 0.01
CA VAL A 6 11.59 -6.82 0.31
C VAL A 6 11.23 -5.58 -0.48
N ASN A 7 9.97 -5.53 -0.90
CA ASN A 7 9.34 -4.29 -1.35
C ASN A 7 8.62 -3.66 -0.16
N GLN A 8 8.52 -2.33 -0.17
CA GLN A 8 7.77 -1.58 0.82
C GLN A 8 7.05 -0.40 0.18
N VAL A 9 5.86 -0.10 0.70
CA VAL A 9 5.11 1.12 0.38
C VAL A 9 4.47 1.61 1.67
N TYR A 10 4.50 2.92 1.89
CA TYR A 10 3.95 3.56 3.08
C TYR A 10 3.41 4.94 2.73
N GLY A 11 2.59 5.49 3.62
CA GLY A 11 2.05 6.82 3.46
C GLY A 11 1.21 7.28 4.64
N LEU A 12 0.60 8.45 4.46
CA LEU A 12 -0.42 8.98 5.36
C LEU A 12 -1.81 8.59 4.86
N SER A 13 -2.76 8.51 5.78
CA SER A 13 -4.17 8.28 5.48
C SER A 13 -5.05 9.36 6.12
N GLY A 14 -6.21 9.59 5.51
CA GLY A 14 -7.28 10.37 6.15
C GLY A 14 -7.79 9.68 7.42
N ALA A 15 -8.40 10.45 8.31
CA ALA A 15 -8.94 9.96 9.59
C ALA A 15 -10.09 8.95 9.42
N ASP A 16 -10.74 8.93 8.25
CA ASP A 16 -11.83 8.02 7.91
C ASP A 16 -11.36 6.66 7.35
N VAL A 17 -10.06 6.52 7.07
CA VAL A 17 -9.47 5.28 6.53
C VAL A 17 -9.27 4.28 7.66
N THR A 18 -9.93 3.13 7.54
CA THR A 18 -9.84 2.02 8.49
C THR A 18 -8.96 0.87 7.99
N GLY A 19 -8.53 0.92 6.72
CA GLY A 19 -7.64 -0.08 6.15
C GLY A 19 -7.11 0.31 4.78
N VAL A 20 -5.94 -0.21 4.45
CA VAL A 20 -5.30 -0.05 3.14
C VAL A 20 -4.85 -1.42 2.67
N ASP A 21 -5.20 -1.78 1.43
CA ASP A 21 -4.53 -2.87 0.74
C ASP A 21 -3.83 -2.37 -0.51
N ILE A 22 -2.71 -2.99 -0.82
CA ILE A 22 -1.99 -2.85 -2.06
C ILE A 22 -2.40 -4.03 -2.94
N VAL A 23 -3.05 -3.74 -4.06
CA VAL A 23 -3.31 -4.74 -5.09
C VAL A 23 -2.20 -4.64 -6.13
N LEU A 24 -1.31 -5.64 -6.12
CA LEU A 24 -0.19 -5.73 -7.05
C LEU A 24 -0.71 -5.98 -8.48
N ALA A 25 0.11 -5.68 -9.48
CA ALA A 25 -0.25 -5.86 -10.90
C ALA A 25 -0.58 -7.32 -11.25
N ASN A 26 -0.07 -8.29 -10.49
CA ASN A 26 -0.39 -9.73 -10.63
C ASN A 26 -1.68 -10.15 -9.89
N GLY A 27 -2.41 -9.20 -9.29
CA GLY A 27 -3.64 -9.43 -8.54
C GLY A 27 -3.45 -9.83 -7.08
N LEU A 28 -2.22 -10.04 -6.61
CA LEU A 28 -1.96 -10.34 -5.20
C LEU A 28 -2.29 -9.12 -4.33
N ARG A 29 -2.90 -9.38 -3.18
CA ARG A 29 -3.29 -8.36 -2.21
C ARG A 29 -2.37 -8.38 -1.01
N VAL A 30 -1.75 -7.25 -0.70
CA VAL A 30 -0.93 -7.05 0.49
C VAL A 30 -1.68 -6.09 1.42
N THR A 31 -2.08 -6.58 2.60
CA THR A 31 -2.74 -5.73 3.59
C THR A 31 -1.70 -4.92 4.36
N ALA A 32 -1.88 -3.60 4.35
CA ALA A 32 -1.06 -2.70 5.14
C ALA A 32 -1.49 -2.71 6.62
N THR A 33 -0.55 -2.42 7.50
CA THR A 33 -0.87 -1.98 8.85
C THR A 33 -1.27 -0.50 8.80
N VAL A 34 -2.35 -0.12 9.47
CA VAL A 34 -2.81 1.27 9.61
C VAL A 34 -2.85 1.62 11.09
N TYR A 35 -2.15 2.68 11.49
CA TYR A 35 -2.11 3.14 12.87
C TYR A 35 -1.85 4.66 12.94
N GLY A 36 -2.68 5.39 13.67
CA GLY A 36 -2.47 6.82 13.91
C GLY A 36 -2.42 7.69 12.65
N GLY A 37 -3.16 7.33 11.60
CA GLY A 37 -3.15 8.05 10.32
C GLY A 37 -1.93 7.76 9.43
N VAL A 38 -1.12 6.77 9.80
CA VAL A 38 0.01 6.25 9.00
C VAL A 38 -0.31 4.83 8.57
N TRP A 39 0.10 4.46 7.36
CA TRP A 39 0.02 3.10 6.90
C TRP A 39 1.32 2.63 6.27
N GLY A 40 1.57 1.32 6.34
CA GLY A 40 2.74 0.68 5.74
C GLY A 40 2.50 -0.79 5.42
N ALA A 41 3.08 -1.24 4.32
CA ALA A 41 3.09 -2.63 3.90
C ALA A 41 4.47 -3.03 3.41
N TRP A 42 4.81 -4.29 3.63
CA TRP A 42 6.04 -4.91 3.17
C TRP A 42 5.74 -6.31 2.70
N TRP A 43 6.44 -6.75 1.65
CA TRP A 43 6.31 -8.11 1.15
C TRP A 43 7.62 -8.58 0.50
N PRO A 44 7.87 -9.91 0.46
CA PRO A 44 9.02 -10.46 -0.26
C PRO A 44 9.01 -10.04 -1.74
N SER A 45 10.18 -9.69 -2.29
CA SER A 45 10.28 -9.16 -3.65
C SER A 45 9.79 -10.13 -4.73
N ASP A 46 9.85 -11.44 -4.45
CA ASP A 46 9.37 -12.51 -5.33
C ASP A 46 7.84 -12.60 -5.44
N ARG A 47 7.08 -11.91 -4.57
CA ARG A 47 5.60 -11.88 -4.60
C ARG A 47 5.04 -10.88 -5.59
N GLY A 48 5.86 -9.95 -6.10
CA GLY A 48 5.48 -8.99 -7.12
C GLY A 48 6.06 -7.60 -6.90
N SER A 49 6.15 -6.84 -8.00
CA SER A 49 6.64 -5.46 -7.98
C SER A 49 5.58 -4.47 -7.47
N PRO A 50 5.97 -3.41 -6.74
CA PRO A 50 5.07 -2.29 -6.45
C PRO A 50 4.67 -1.50 -7.71
N ALA A 51 5.44 -1.58 -8.80
CA ALA A 51 5.13 -0.89 -10.05
C ALA A 51 3.80 -1.41 -10.63
N GLY A 52 2.90 -0.50 -10.99
CA GLY A 52 1.56 -0.83 -11.50
C GLY A 52 0.59 -1.37 -10.45
N SER A 53 0.95 -1.31 -9.16
CA SER A 53 0.00 -1.59 -8.08
C SER A 53 -1.01 -0.46 -7.93
N ARG A 54 -2.17 -0.79 -7.35
CA ARG A 54 -3.19 0.18 -6.92
C ARG A 54 -3.46 0.03 -5.44
N LEU A 55 -3.91 1.11 -4.80
CA LEU A 55 -4.37 1.09 -3.42
C LEU A 55 -5.89 0.93 -3.36
N GLU A 56 -6.35 0.08 -2.47
CA GLU A 56 -7.76 -0.01 -2.09
C GLU A 56 -7.90 0.45 -0.63
N LEU A 57 -8.45 1.65 -0.47
CA LEU A 57 -8.69 2.27 0.83
C LEU A 57 -10.07 1.88 1.33
N ARG A 58 -10.13 1.28 2.51
CA ARG A 58 -11.39 1.00 3.20
C ARG A 58 -11.72 2.12 4.16
N THR A 59 -12.98 2.53 4.16
CA THR A 59 -13.60 3.35 5.20
C THR A 59 -14.72 2.54 5.86
N ALA A 60 -15.40 3.12 6.85
CA ALA A 60 -16.57 2.49 7.45
C ALA A 60 -17.73 2.23 6.46
N THR A 61 -17.77 2.95 5.34
CA THR A 61 -18.93 2.97 4.43
C THR A 61 -18.62 2.50 3.01
N THR A 62 -17.35 2.54 2.58
CA THR A 62 -16.99 2.22 1.20
C THR A 62 -15.54 1.76 1.05
N THR A 63 -15.22 1.23 -0.12
CA THR A 63 -13.85 1.02 -0.58
C THR A 63 -13.58 1.93 -1.77
N ARG A 64 -12.46 2.64 -1.75
CA ARG A 64 -12.02 3.54 -2.83
C ARG A 64 -10.71 3.03 -3.42
N THR A 65 -10.65 3.00 -4.75
CA THR A 65 -9.41 2.69 -5.47
C THR A 65 -8.65 3.96 -5.76
N VAL A 66 -7.34 3.95 -5.50
CA VAL A 66 -6.43 5.07 -5.74
C VAL A 66 -5.18 4.56 -6.44
N ASP A 67 -4.65 5.38 -7.35
CA ASP A 67 -3.33 5.15 -7.93
C ASP A 67 -2.26 5.68 -6.96
N PRO A 68 -1.38 4.82 -6.40
CA PRO A 68 -0.31 5.26 -5.50
C PRO A 68 0.67 6.24 -6.16
N ALA A 69 0.84 6.19 -7.48
CA ALA A 69 1.72 7.11 -8.20
C ALA A 69 1.11 8.52 -8.35
N ALA A 70 -0.22 8.65 -8.31
CA ALA A 70 -0.91 9.93 -8.43
C ALA A 70 -0.86 10.78 -7.14
N HIS A 71 -0.45 10.20 -6.01
CA HIS A 71 -0.50 10.83 -4.68
C HIS A 71 0.84 10.92 -3.96
N GLN A 72 1.97 10.72 -4.67
CA GLN A 72 3.28 11.02 -4.11
C GLN A 72 3.50 12.54 -4.03
N LEU A 73 3.51 13.08 -2.82
CA LEU A 73 4.20 14.35 -2.57
C LEU A 73 5.70 14.07 -2.73
N ARG A 74 6.28 14.53 -3.85
CA ARG A 74 7.73 14.65 -3.96
C ARG A 74 8.17 15.69 -2.93
N ILE A 75 8.90 15.26 -1.92
CA ILE A 75 9.75 16.17 -1.16
C ILE A 75 11.06 16.24 -1.93
N GLU A 76 11.24 17.32 -2.69
CA GLU A 76 12.53 17.72 -3.25
C GLU A 76 13.40 18.38 -2.18
#